data_AF-F9RJQ6-F1
#
_entry.id   AF-F9RJQ6-F1
#
_cell.length_a   1.000
_cell.length_b   1.000
_cell.length_c   1.000
_cell.angle_alpha   90.00
_cell.angle_beta   90.00
_cell.angle_gamma   90.00
#
_symmetry.space_group_name_H-M   'P 1'
#
loop_
_entity.id
_entity.type
_entity.pdbx_description
1 polymer ?
#
loop_
_entity_poly.entity_id
_entity_poly.type
_entity_poly.pdbx_seq_one_letter_code
_entity_poly.pdbx_strand_id
1 'polypeptide(L)'
;MKSHYQNNFNHPFFHIPKEERIVNGRKGCLSGGHRPYSPQEDDFIIEHYQKVPFTQMAVLFQRSAHSVYTRSKKLIRDGLLENSGLWRKSHYTKKEDNFIIAMQDKMSFADVGRELGRSRDSVKVRAGKLGVSYQKIAETSPVVKLLNEDIELIRELADAGLTYRDIAGKFEVDESHVRRVCQFQIRTYLDKQDFLSSKSRQISAIDGQY
;
A
#
# COMPACT_ATOMS: atom_id res chain seq x y z
N MET A 1 25.07 -19.49 26.04
CA MET A 1 24.92 -18.22 26.77
C MET A 1 24.48 -17.15 25.78
N LYS A 2 23.18 -16.81 25.74
CA LYS A 2 22.68 -15.77 24.83
C LYS A 2 22.98 -14.40 25.45
N SER A 3 23.83 -13.63 24.77
CA SER A 3 24.19 -12.26 25.12
C SER A 3 22.93 -11.39 25.09
N HIS A 4 22.43 -10.99 26.27
CA HIS A 4 21.41 -9.95 26.39
C HIS A 4 22.02 -8.61 25.95
N TYR A 5 21.80 -8.21 24.70
CA TYR A 5 22.02 -6.84 24.28
C TYR A 5 21.00 -5.94 24.99
N GLN A 6 21.42 -5.27 26.07
CA GLN A 6 20.69 -4.13 26.62
C GLN A 6 20.83 -2.99 25.61
N ASN A 7 19.76 -2.73 24.85
CA ASN A 7 19.64 -1.55 24.01
C ASN A 7 19.53 -0.30 24.91
N ASN A 8 20.66 0.18 25.42
CA ASN A 8 20.75 1.43 26.15
C ASN A 8 20.73 2.61 25.16
N PHE A 9 19.59 2.82 24.52
CA PHE A 9 19.33 4.03 23.75
C PHE A 9 19.02 5.17 24.72
N ASN A 10 20.04 5.63 25.44
CA ASN A 10 19.96 6.66 26.48
C ASN A 10 19.94 8.07 25.87
N HIS A 11 19.01 8.33 24.94
CA HIS A 11 18.87 9.64 24.32
C HIS A 11 17.96 10.52 25.20
N PRO A 12 18.38 11.75 25.59
CA PRO A 12 17.64 12.61 26.51
C PRO A 12 16.17 12.82 26.14
N PHE A 13 15.88 12.83 24.84
CA PHE A 13 14.52 12.95 24.29
C PHE A 13 13.53 11.88 24.78
N PHE A 14 13.99 10.65 25.07
CA PHE A 14 13.13 9.56 25.53
C PHE A 14 12.81 9.66 27.04
N HIS A 15 13.49 10.54 27.77
CA HIS A 15 13.30 10.76 29.21
C HIS A 15 12.43 11.98 29.54
N ILE A 16 11.93 12.68 28.52
CA ILE A 16 11.09 13.87 28.71
C ILE A 16 9.68 13.43 29.15
N PRO A 17 9.16 13.91 30.30
CA PRO A 17 7.79 13.65 30.76
C PRO A 17 6.74 13.98 29.68
N LYS A 18 5.58 13.32 29.73
CA LYS A 18 4.51 13.49 28.73
C LYS A 18 4.05 14.94 28.65
N GLU A 19 3.91 15.58 29.79
CA GLU A 19 3.46 16.96 29.97
C GLU A 19 4.43 17.92 29.29
N GLU A 20 5.72 17.73 29.52
CA GLU A 20 6.77 18.55 28.91
C GLU A 20 6.87 18.32 27.40
N ARG A 21 6.68 17.08 26.91
CA ARG A 21 6.58 16.81 25.46
C ARG A 21 5.39 17.51 24.82
N ILE A 22 4.26 17.64 25.52
CA ILE A 22 3.08 18.38 25.03
C ILE A 22 3.42 19.88 24.92
N VAL A 23 4.05 20.45 25.94
CA VAL A 23 4.47 21.86 25.95
C VAL A 23 5.48 22.13 24.83
N ASN A 24 6.51 21.31 24.71
CA ASN A 24 7.55 21.45 23.68
C ASN A 24 6.98 21.29 22.27
N GLY A 25 6.07 20.33 22.07
CA GLY A 25 5.36 20.17 20.81
C GLY A 25 4.50 21.39 20.44
N ARG A 26 3.83 22.02 21.42
CA ARG A 26 3.07 23.25 21.21
C ARG A 26 3.99 24.43 20.86
N LYS A 27 5.10 24.59 21.58
CA LYS A 27 6.11 25.62 21.29
C LYS A 27 6.69 25.45 19.89
N GLY A 28 7.08 24.24 19.51
CA GLY A 28 7.62 23.93 18.18
C GLY A 28 6.62 24.19 17.05
N CYS A 29 5.34 23.89 17.27
CA CYS A 29 4.27 24.20 16.34
C CYS A 29 4.15 25.71 16.10
N LEU A 30 4.14 26.50 17.18
CA LEU A 30 4.08 27.96 17.13
C LEU A 30 5.32 28.58 16.47
N SER A 31 6.52 28.10 16.81
CA SER A 31 7.77 28.60 16.21
C SER A 31 7.85 28.30 14.71
N GLY A 32 7.20 27.22 14.25
CA GLY A 32 7.08 26.89 12.83
C GLY A 32 5.97 27.68 12.10
N GLY A 33 5.29 28.62 12.76
CA GLY A 33 4.20 29.39 12.15
C GLY A 33 2.91 28.60 11.97
N HIS A 34 2.77 27.45 12.63
CA HIS A 34 1.57 26.61 12.55
C HIS A 34 0.64 26.85 13.73
N ARG A 35 -0.67 26.69 13.50
CA ARG A 35 -1.71 26.81 14.53
C ARG A 35 -1.86 25.48 15.29
N PRO A 36 -1.59 25.38 16.60
CA PRO A 36 -1.88 24.18 17.39
C PRO A 36 -3.38 23.88 17.42
N TYR A 37 -3.75 22.62 17.66
CA TYR A 37 -5.15 22.27 17.91
C TYR A 37 -5.63 22.89 19.23
N SER A 38 -6.82 23.51 19.22
CA SER A 38 -7.45 23.99 20.44
C SER A 38 -8.16 22.85 21.19
N PRO A 39 -8.39 22.99 22.50
CA PRO A 39 -9.19 22.02 23.26
C PRO A 39 -10.57 21.78 22.62
N GLN A 40 -11.22 22.83 22.13
CA GLN A 40 -12.52 22.72 21.47
C GLN A 40 -12.45 21.91 20.17
N GLU A 41 -11.38 22.06 19.39
CA GLU A 41 -11.17 21.23 18.19
C GLU A 41 -10.95 19.77 18.57
N ASP A 42 -10.23 19.49 19.67
CA ASP A 42 -10.03 18.13 20.18
C ASP A 42 -11.34 17.51 20.68
N ASP A 43 -12.10 18.25 21.50
CA ASP A 43 -13.39 17.82 22.03
C ASP A 43 -14.37 17.50 20.89
N PHE A 44 -14.41 18.36 19.86
CA PHE A 44 -15.23 18.11 18.67
C PHE A 44 -14.80 16.84 17.94
N ILE A 45 -13.49 16.63 17.73
CA ILE A 45 -12.97 15.41 17.10
C ILE A 45 -13.37 14.18 17.92
N ILE A 46 -13.26 14.24 19.25
CA ILE A 46 -13.58 13.12 20.14
C ILE A 46 -15.06 12.77 20.06
N GLU A 47 -15.93 13.77 20.17
CA GLU A 47 -17.38 13.59 20.15
C GLU A 47 -17.91 13.08 18.80
N HIS A 48 -17.32 13.58 17.70
CA HIS A 48 -17.79 13.34 16.33
C HIS A 48 -16.96 12.29 15.59
N TYR A 49 -16.01 11.63 16.27
CA TYR A 49 -15.16 10.61 15.67
C TYR A 49 -16.00 9.51 15.02
N GLN A 50 -15.77 9.25 13.74
CA GLN A 50 -16.51 8.30 12.90
C GLN A 50 -18.00 8.61 12.65
N LYS A 51 -18.53 9.69 13.22
CA LYS A 51 -19.88 10.20 12.91
C LYS A 51 -19.83 11.23 11.78
N VAL A 52 -18.75 12.03 11.75
CA VAL A 52 -18.54 13.09 10.75
C VAL A 52 -17.26 12.80 9.96
N PRO A 53 -17.28 12.93 8.61
CA PRO A 53 -16.07 12.79 7.80
C PRO A 53 -15.00 13.84 8.17
N PHE A 54 -13.73 13.43 8.18
CA PHE A 54 -12.62 14.36 8.46
C PHE A 54 -12.55 15.52 7.46
N THR A 55 -13.06 15.35 6.24
CA THR A 55 -13.16 16.44 5.25
C THR A 55 -14.10 17.54 5.70
N GLN A 56 -15.23 17.20 6.32
CA GLN A 56 -16.19 18.18 6.84
C GLN A 56 -15.63 18.87 8.09
N MET A 57 -15.03 18.11 9.01
CA MET A 57 -14.32 18.68 10.18
C MET A 57 -13.22 19.65 9.74
N ALA A 58 -12.48 19.30 8.69
CA ALA A 58 -11.39 20.11 8.16
C ALA A 58 -11.87 21.47 7.63
N VAL A 59 -13.03 21.52 6.97
CA VAL A 59 -13.67 22.79 6.55
C VAL A 59 -14.01 23.65 7.77
N LEU A 60 -14.65 23.06 8.79
CA LEU A 60 -14.99 23.75 10.04
C LEU A 60 -13.75 24.33 10.74
N PHE A 61 -12.66 23.56 10.80
CA PHE A 61 -11.41 23.96 11.44
C PHE A 61 -10.52 24.83 10.56
N GLN A 62 -10.85 25.02 9.28
CA GLN A 62 -9.98 25.68 8.29
C GLN A 62 -8.59 25.01 8.24
N ARG A 63 -8.57 23.67 8.16
CA ARG A 63 -7.35 22.84 8.11
C ARG A 63 -7.47 21.83 6.97
N SER A 64 -6.41 21.04 6.74
CA SER A 64 -6.48 19.89 5.84
C SER A 64 -7.12 18.67 6.53
N ALA A 65 -7.84 17.84 5.77
CA ALA A 65 -8.37 16.57 6.27
C ALA A 65 -7.29 15.64 6.84
N HIS A 66 -6.08 15.69 6.24
CA HIS A 66 -4.92 14.94 6.74
C HIS A 66 -4.45 15.42 8.12
N SER A 67 -4.55 16.72 8.41
CA SER A 67 -4.24 17.28 9.74
C SER A 67 -5.20 16.72 10.80
N VAL A 68 -6.50 16.69 10.50
CA VAL A 68 -7.54 16.13 11.39
C VAL A 68 -7.32 14.63 11.63
N TYR A 69 -7.04 13.87 10.57
CA TYR A 69 -6.69 12.45 10.67
C TYR A 69 -5.49 12.23 11.60
N THR A 70 -4.39 12.94 11.37
CA THR A 70 -3.17 12.82 12.20
C THR A 70 -3.45 13.21 13.65
N ARG A 71 -4.28 14.23 13.89
CA ARG A 71 -4.68 14.61 15.24
C ARG A 71 -5.49 13.51 15.94
N SER A 72 -6.47 12.90 15.26
CA SER A 72 -7.25 11.79 15.83
C SER A 72 -6.36 10.60 16.23
N LYS A 73 -5.32 10.29 15.43
CA LYS A 73 -4.33 9.24 15.77
C LYS A 73 -3.55 9.57 17.04
N LYS A 74 -3.23 10.85 17.26
CA LYS A 74 -2.57 11.31 18.49
C LYS A 74 -3.49 11.22 19.71
N LEU A 75 -4.76 11.62 19.57
CA LEU A 75 -5.76 11.50 20.64
C LEU A 75 -5.96 10.03 21.05
N ILE A 76 -5.99 9.10 20.09
CA ILE A 76 -6.03 7.65 20.34
C ILE A 76 -4.80 7.20 21.13
N ARG A 77 -3.60 7.57 20.66
CA ARG A 77 -2.34 7.21 21.32
C ARG A 77 -2.27 7.75 22.74
N ASP A 78 -2.80 8.95 22.96
CA ASP A 78 -2.75 9.64 24.25
C ASP A 78 -3.85 9.15 25.22
N GLY A 79 -4.73 8.23 24.78
CA GLY A 79 -5.81 7.62 25.58
C GLY A 79 -7.08 8.46 25.66
N LEU A 80 -7.19 9.53 24.88
CA LEU A 80 -8.30 10.50 24.92
C LEU A 80 -9.43 10.17 23.94
N LEU A 81 -9.18 9.24 23.02
CA LEU A 81 -10.15 8.80 22.03
C LEU A 81 -10.10 7.27 21.95
N GLU A 82 -11.25 6.63 22.14
CA GLU A 82 -11.33 5.18 21.99
C GLU A 82 -11.13 4.80 20.52
N ASN A 83 -10.14 3.95 20.28
CA ASN A 83 -9.97 3.35 18.96
C ASN A 83 -11.04 2.27 18.80
N SER A 84 -12.21 2.66 18.27
CA SER A 84 -13.35 1.76 18.05
C SER A 84 -13.04 0.52 17.21
N GLY A 85 -11.84 0.40 16.64
CA GLY A 85 -11.41 -0.79 15.91
C GLY A 85 -12.17 -1.00 14.60
N LEU A 86 -13.22 -0.21 14.32
CA LEU A 86 -13.98 -0.21 13.07
C LEU A 86 -13.07 0.12 11.88
N TRP A 87 -12.02 0.91 12.12
CA TRP A 87 -10.94 1.18 11.17
C TRP A 87 -9.97 0.00 10.97
N ARG A 88 -10.06 -1.12 11.71
CA ARG A 88 -9.32 -2.37 11.40
C ARG A 88 -9.81 -3.02 10.11
N LYS A 89 -10.99 -2.62 9.59
CA LYS A 89 -11.31 -2.79 8.18
C LYS A 89 -10.34 -2.06 7.25
N SER A 90 -9.30 -1.37 7.72
CA SER A 90 -8.21 -0.84 6.88
C SER A 90 -7.12 -1.87 6.58
N HIS A 91 -6.94 -2.89 7.42
CA HIS A 91 -5.93 -3.91 7.16
C HIS A 91 -6.54 -5.01 6.31
N TYR A 92 -5.81 -5.44 5.30
CA TYR A 92 -6.16 -6.64 4.54
C TYR A 92 -5.82 -7.86 5.38
N THR A 93 -6.77 -8.76 5.52
CA THR A 93 -6.59 -10.08 6.12
C THR A 93 -5.87 -11.01 5.14
N LYS A 94 -5.26 -12.09 5.64
CA LYS A 94 -4.67 -13.13 4.79
C LYS A 94 -5.67 -13.72 3.80
N LYS A 95 -6.96 -13.83 4.19
CA LYS A 95 -8.03 -14.30 3.30
C LYS A 95 -8.28 -13.33 2.15
N GLU A 96 -8.36 -12.04 2.43
CA GLU A 96 -8.51 -11.00 1.40
C GLU A 96 -7.29 -10.96 0.47
N ASP A 97 -6.07 -11.09 1.00
CA ASP A 97 -4.84 -11.15 0.19
C ASP A 97 -4.84 -12.38 -0.74
N ASN A 98 -5.19 -13.55 -0.21
CA ASN A 98 -5.29 -14.78 -1.00
C ASN A 98 -6.36 -14.65 -2.10
N PHE A 99 -7.47 -13.96 -1.80
CA PHE A 99 -8.50 -13.68 -2.79
C PHE A 99 -8.00 -12.74 -3.89
N ILE A 100 -7.29 -11.67 -3.55
CA ILE A 100 -6.64 -10.78 -4.54
C ILE A 100 -5.70 -11.59 -5.44
N ILE A 101 -4.85 -12.45 -4.86
CA ILE A 101 -3.92 -13.29 -5.63
C ILE A 101 -4.68 -14.24 -6.55
N ALA A 102 -5.77 -14.86 -6.07
CA ALA A 102 -6.53 -15.85 -6.84
C ALA A 102 -7.34 -15.26 -8.00
N MET A 103 -7.66 -13.97 -7.95
CA MET A 103 -8.57 -13.32 -8.90
C MET A 103 -7.87 -12.42 -9.93
N GLN A 104 -6.53 -12.34 -9.91
CA GLN A 104 -5.74 -11.45 -10.77
C GLN A 104 -6.07 -11.57 -12.28
N ASP A 105 -6.32 -12.79 -12.76
CA ASP A 105 -6.59 -13.08 -14.18
C ASP A 105 -8.09 -13.09 -14.51
N LYS A 106 -8.93 -13.17 -13.48
CA LYS A 106 -10.37 -13.44 -13.60
C LYS A 106 -11.22 -12.19 -13.47
N MET A 107 -10.82 -11.26 -12.60
CA MET A 107 -11.64 -10.11 -12.20
C MET A 107 -10.88 -8.80 -12.36
N SER A 108 -11.59 -7.69 -12.51
CA SER A 108 -10.98 -6.37 -12.41
C SER A 108 -10.76 -5.98 -10.94
N PHE A 109 -9.90 -4.98 -10.67
CA PHE A 109 -9.78 -4.39 -9.34
C PHE A 109 -11.11 -3.88 -8.77
N ALA A 110 -12.01 -3.41 -9.63
CA ALA A 110 -13.32 -2.92 -9.20
C ALA A 110 -14.22 -4.06 -8.72
N ASP A 111 -14.21 -5.20 -9.44
CA ASP A 111 -15.00 -6.37 -9.06
C ASP A 111 -14.48 -7.01 -7.78
N VAL A 112 -13.15 -7.10 -7.63
CA VAL A 112 -12.52 -7.57 -6.38
C VAL A 112 -12.82 -6.62 -5.22
N GLY A 113 -12.82 -5.31 -5.49
CA GLY A 113 -13.23 -4.32 -4.50
C GLY A 113 -14.67 -4.54 -4.03
N ARG A 114 -15.60 -4.73 -4.96
CA ARG A 114 -17.01 -5.00 -4.65
C ARG A 114 -17.18 -6.25 -3.78
N GLU A 115 -16.51 -7.35 -4.13
CA GLU A 115 -16.58 -8.60 -3.37
C GLU A 115 -16.01 -8.49 -1.95
N LEU A 116 -14.91 -7.75 -1.79
CA LEU A 116 -14.25 -7.55 -0.50
C LEU A 116 -14.84 -6.41 0.33
N GLY A 117 -15.81 -5.65 -0.21
CA GLY A 117 -16.30 -4.41 0.40
C GLY A 117 -15.21 -3.33 0.51
N ARG A 118 -14.31 -3.26 -0.48
CA ARG A 118 -13.16 -2.34 -0.59
C ARG A 118 -13.30 -1.43 -1.81
N SER A 119 -12.62 -0.29 -1.78
CA SER A 119 -12.50 0.53 -2.99
C SER A 119 -11.53 -0.11 -3.99
N ARG A 120 -11.81 0.08 -5.28
CA ARG A 120 -10.93 -0.32 -6.39
C ARG A 120 -9.48 0.13 -6.16
N ASP A 121 -9.26 1.37 -5.75
CA ASP A 121 -7.91 1.91 -5.55
C ASP A 121 -7.21 1.29 -4.33
N SER A 122 -7.96 0.96 -3.27
CA SER A 122 -7.42 0.22 -2.12
C SER A 122 -6.91 -1.16 -2.54
N VAL A 123 -7.67 -1.89 -3.36
CA VAL A 123 -7.27 -3.18 -3.91
C VAL A 123 -6.05 -3.04 -4.82
N LYS A 124 -6.02 -2.04 -5.71
CA LYS A 124 -4.86 -1.77 -6.58
C LYS A 124 -3.58 -1.55 -5.78
N VAL A 125 -3.64 -0.70 -4.76
CA VAL A 125 -2.49 -0.44 -3.87
C VAL A 125 -2.08 -1.71 -3.13
N ARG A 126 -3.04 -2.51 -2.67
CA ARG A 126 -2.73 -3.77 -1.99
C ARG A 126 -2.08 -4.79 -2.92
N ALA A 127 -2.62 -5.00 -4.11
CA ALA A 127 -2.07 -5.89 -5.12
C ALA A 127 -0.62 -5.51 -5.48
N GLY A 128 -0.34 -4.23 -5.66
CA GLY A 128 1.03 -3.74 -5.87
C GLY A 128 1.98 -4.08 -4.72
N LYS A 129 1.54 -3.97 -3.46
CA LYS A 129 2.33 -4.39 -2.29
C LYS A 129 2.55 -5.90 -2.21
N LEU A 130 1.57 -6.69 -2.69
CA LEU A 130 1.68 -8.14 -2.80
C LEU A 130 2.55 -8.56 -3.99
N GLY A 131 2.82 -7.66 -4.94
CA GLY A 131 3.52 -7.96 -6.19
C GLY A 131 2.64 -8.65 -7.24
N VAL A 132 1.33 -8.45 -7.16
CA VAL A 132 0.33 -9.09 -8.03
C VAL A 132 -0.07 -8.11 -9.14
N SER A 133 0.03 -8.56 -10.40
CA SER A 133 -0.41 -7.79 -11.55
C SER A 133 -1.79 -8.25 -12.01
N TYR A 134 -2.70 -7.29 -12.21
CA TYR A 134 -4.02 -7.52 -12.82
C TYR A 134 -4.03 -7.12 -14.30
N GLN A 135 -2.85 -6.91 -14.88
CA GLN A 135 -2.75 -6.66 -16.29
C GLN A 135 -3.03 -7.95 -17.04
N LYS A 136 -4.10 -7.93 -17.82
CA LYS A 136 -4.49 -9.05 -18.67
C LYS A 136 -3.62 -9.05 -19.93
N ILE A 137 -2.87 -10.12 -20.14
CA ILE A 137 -1.96 -10.32 -21.28
C ILE A 137 -2.31 -11.67 -21.92
N ALA A 138 -2.05 -11.79 -23.23
CA ALA A 138 -2.33 -12.99 -24.02
C ALA A 138 -3.80 -13.43 -23.93
N GLU A 139 -4.05 -14.70 -23.61
CA GLU A 139 -5.35 -15.36 -23.56
C GLU A 139 -6.32 -14.71 -22.55
N THR A 140 -5.79 -13.96 -21.58
CA THR A 140 -6.62 -13.23 -20.62
C THR A 140 -7.01 -11.84 -21.10
N SER A 141 -6.36 -11.33 -22.16
CA SER A 141 -6.58 -9.99 -22.70
C SER A 141 -7.94 -9.89 -23.40
N PRO A 142 -8.76 -8.86 -23.11
CA PRO A 142 -10.04 -8.67 -23.80
C PRO A 142 -9.91 -8.13 -25.23
N VAL A 143 -8.70 -7.71 -25.66
CA VAL A 143 -8.51 -6.97 -26.92
C VAL A 143 -7.46 -7.60 -27.84
N VAL A 144 -6.50 -8.38 -27.31
CA VAL A 144 -5.32 -8.84 -28.07
C VAL A 144 -5.26 -10.37 -28.08
N LYS A 145 -5.08 -10.96 -29.28
CA LYS A 145 -5.18 -12.40 -29.56
C LYS A 145 -3.85 -13.17 -29.46
N LEU A 146 -2.92 -12.72 -28.63
CA LEU A 146 -1.66 -13.45 -28.47
C LEU A 146 -1.87 -14.65 -27.53
N LEU A 147 -1.24 -15.78 -27.83
CA LEU A 147 -1.16 -16.92 -26.92
C LEU A 147 -0.05 -16.70 -25.89
N ASN A 148 -0.05 -17.51 -24.83
CA ASN A 148 1.05 -17.45 -23.85
C ASN A 148 2.41 -17.76 -24.51
N GLU A 149 2.42 -18.67 -25.49
CA GLU A 149 3.61 -19.01 -26.29
C GLU A 149 4.12 -17.80 -27.09
N ASP A 150 3.23 -16.99 -27.67
CA ASP A 150 3.60 -15.78 -28.39
C ASP A 150 4.26 -14.75 -27.47
N ILE A 151 3.80 -14.66 -26.21
CA ILE A 151 4.38 -13.78 -25.21
C ILE A 151 5.80 -14.20 -24.84
N GLU A 152 6.04 -15.50 -24.66
CA GLU A 152 7.40 -15.99 -24.40
C GLU A 152 8.30 -15.75 -25.61
N LEU A 153 7.82 -16.00 -26.82
CA LEU A 153 8.59 -15.73 -28.03
C LEU A 153 8.90 -14.23 -28.20
N ILE A 154 7.96 -13.33 -27.89
CA ILE A 154 8.20 -11.88 -27.86
C ILE A 154 9.36 -11.54 -26.91
N ARG A 155 9.43 -12.20 -25.75
CA ARG A 155 10.48 -11.97 -24.74
C ARG A 155 11.83 -12.52 -25.20
N GLU A 156 11.86 -13.74 -25.73
CA GLU A 156 13.08 -14.35 -26.27
C GLU A 156 13.69 -13.51 -27.38
N LEU A 157 12.87 -12.97 -28.29
CA LEU A 157 13.33 -12.10 -29.36
C LEU A 157 13.90 -10.78 -28.82
N ALA A 158 13.29 -10.20 -27.78
CA ALA A 158 13.82 -9.00 -27.14
C ALA A 158 15.14 -9.27 -26.41
N ASP A 159 15.26 -10.40 -25.71
CA ASP A 159 16.51 -10.83 -25.04
C ASP A 159 17.60 -11.17 -26.08
N ALA A 160 17.23 -11.64 -27.27
CA ALA A 160 18.11 -11.81 -28.42
C ALA A 160 18.52 -10.49 -29.11
N GLY A 161 18.01 -9.35 -28.63
CA GLY A 161 18.41 -8.02 -29.08
C GLY A 161 17.59 -7.46 -30.24
N LEU A 162 16.46 -8.07 -30.61
CA LEU A 162 15.56 -7.47 -31.61
C LEU A 162 14.91 -6.20 -31.07
N THR A 163 14.67 -5.24 -31.95
CA THR A 163 13.98 -4.01 -31.56
C THR A 163 12.50 -4.29 -31.30
N TYR A 164 11.89 -3.52 -30.40
CA TYR A 164 10.45 -3.65 -30.14
C TYR A 164 9.61 -3.40 -31.39
N ARG A 165 10.10 -2.60 -32.34
CA ARG A 165 9.45 -2.35 -33.62
C ARG A 165 9.43 -3.60 -34.50
N ASP A 166 10.55 -4.33 -34.58
CA ASP A 166 10.63 -5.55 -35.39
C ASP A 166 9.74 -6.66 -34.81
N ILE A 167 9.73 -6.78 -33.48
CA ILE A 167 8.88 -7.72 -32.76
C ILE A 167 7.40 -7.33 -32.94
N ALA A 168 7.06 -6.05 -32.81
CA ALA A 168 5.71 -5.54 -33.03
C ALA A 168 5.20 -5.87 -34.44
N GLY A 169 6.05 -5.66 -35.46
CA GLY A 169 5.76 -6.04 -36.83
C GLY A 169 5.53 -7.54 -37.01
N LYS A 170 6.34 -8.39 -36.36
CA LYS A 170 6.21 -9.86 -36.44
C LYS A 170 4.88 -10.37 -35.87
N PHE A 171 4.40 -9.77 -34.79
CA PHE A 171 3.18 -10.21 -34.09
C PHE A 171 1.95 -9.38 -34.43
N GLU A 172 2.06 -8.43 -35.36
CA GLU A 172 0.99 -7.50 -35.75
C GLU A 172 0.35 -6.78 -34.55
N VAL A 173 1.18 -6.40 -33.58
CA VAL A 173 0.78 -5.67 -32.37
C VAL A 173 1.46 -4.31 -32.29
N ASP A 174 0.96 -3.45 -31.42
CA ASP A 174 1.56 -2.15 -31.18
C ASP A 174 2.91 -2.25 -30.44
N GLU A 175 3.87 -1.39 -30.78
CA GLU A 175 5.18 -1.36 -30.12
C GLU A 175 5.08 -1.12 -28.59
N SER A 176 4.10 -0.33 -28.14
CA SER A 176 3.86 -0.14 -26.71
C SER A 176 3.36 -1.41 -26.01
N HIS A 177 2.71 -2.32 -26.75
CA HIS A 177 2.34 -3.63 -26.23
C HIS A 177 3.59 -4.48 -26.01
N VAL A 178 4.48 -4.57 -27.01
CA VAL A 178 5.76 -5.28 -26.90
C VAL A 178 6.60 -4.73 -25.75
N ARG A 179 6.76 -3.40 -25.66
CA ARG A 179 7.48 -2.76 -24.55
C ARG A 179 6.91 -3.15 -23.19
N ARG A 180 5.57 -3.21 -23.05
CA ARG A 180 4.91 -3.65 -21.81
C ARG A 180 5.16 -5.12 -21.51
N VAL A 181 5.13 -5.99 -22.52
CA VAL A 181 5.42 -7.42 -22.37
C VAL A 181 6.87 -7.66 -21.92
N CYS A 182 7.82 -6.87 -22.43
CA CYS A 182 9.25 -6.99 -22.12
C CYS A 182 9.68 -6.26 -20.83
N GLN A 183 8.83 -5.43 -20.22
CA GLN A 183 9.20 -4.67 -19.02
C GLN A 183 9.39 -5.57 -17.78
N PHE A 184 10.59 -5.49 -17.21
CA PHE A 184 11.17 -6.33 -16.14
C PHE A 184 10.30 -6.57 -14.88
N GLN A 185 9.35 -5.69 -14.57
CA GLN A 185 8.46 -5.85 -13.39
C GLN A 185 7.50 -7.05 -13.50
N ILE A 186 7.40 -7.65 -14.70
CA ILE A 186 6.61 -8.85 -14.99
C ILE A 186 7.52 -10.10 -15.09
N ARG A 187 8.85 -9.93 -15.07
CA ARG A 187 9.85 -10.97 -15.43
C ARG A 187 10.09 -12.05 -14.39
N THR A 188 9.90 -11.80 -13.10
CA THR A 188 10.73 -12.52 -12.12
C THR A 188 10.39 -13.99 -11.85
N TYR A 189 9.31 -14.57 -12.40
CA TYR A 189 8.86 -15.90 -12.00
C TYR A 189 8.30 -16.73 -13.16
N LEU A 190 8.76 -17.97 -13.28
CA LEU A 190 8.37 -18.91 -14.34
C LEU A 190 6.88 -19.24 -14.32
N ASP A 191 6.29 -19.27 -13.12
CA ASP A 191 4.87 -19.45 -12.90
C ASP A 191 4.45 -18.88 -11.54
N LYS A 192 3.16 -19.04 -11.22
CA LYS A 192 2.57 -18.62 -9.95
C LYS A 192 3.26 -19.25 -8.73
N GLN A 193 3.70 -20.50 -8.81
CA GLN A 193 4.35 -21.19 -7.69
C GLN A 193 5.77 -20.69 -7.47
N ASP A 194 6.49 -20.35 -8.53
CA ASP A 194 7.83 -19.76 -8.45
C ASP A 194 7.78 -18.37 -7.80
N PHE A 195 6.76 -17.58 -8.12
CA PHE A 195 6.51 -16.29 -7.47
C PHE A 195 6.23 -16.41 -5.98
N LEU A 196 5.29 -17.28 -5.62
CA LEU A 196 4.91 -17.49 -4.21
C LEU A 196 6.07 -18.09 -3.40
N SER A 197 6.88 -18.94 -4.02
CA SER A 197 8.10 -19.51 -3.45
C SER A 197 9.18 -18.44 -3.21
N SER A 198 9.40 -17.55 -4.16
CA SER A 198 10.32 -16.40 -3.99
C SER A 198 9.86 -15.44 -2.90
N LYS A 199 8.56 -15.10 -2.85
CA LYS A 199 7.99 -14.24 -1.81
C LYS A 199 8.07 -14.88 -0.43
N SER A 200 7.81 -16.18 -0.32
CA SER A 200 7.97 -16.93 0.93
C SER A 200 9.42 -16.93 1.40
N ARG A 201 10.38 -17.15 0.49
CA ARG A 201 11.82 -17.02 0.78
C ARG A 201 12.20 -15.61 1.26
N GLN A 202 11.69 -14.56 0.64
CA GLN A 202 11.91 -13.18 1.09
C GLN A 202 11.35 -12.93 2.50
N ILE A 203 10.14 -13.41 2.80
CA ILE A 203 9.52 -13.25 4.12
C ILE A 203 10.31 -14.04 5.18
N SER A 204 10.68 -15.29 4.89
CA SER A 204 11.49 -16.11 5.79
C SER A 204 12.90 -15.56 6.01
N ALA A 205 13.48 -14.87 5.03
CA ALA A 205 14.78 -14.20 5.18
C ALA A 205 14.69 -12.92 6.03
N ILE A 206 13.51 -12.28 6.10
CA ILE A 206 13.25 -11.13 6.98
C ILE A 206 13.01 -11.60 8.42
N ASP A 207 12.31 -12.71 8.62
CA ASP A 207 12.04 -13.30 9.95
C ASP A 207 13.17 -14.25 10.44
N GLY A 208 14.28 -14.34 9.70
CA GLY A 208 15.46 -15.18 9.97
C GLY A 208 16.40 -14.66 11.05
N GLN A 209 15.89 -13.96 12.06
CA GLN A 209 16.59 -13.72 13.33
C GLN A 209 15.67 -14.08 14.52
N TYR A 210 15.60 -15.36 14.84
CA TYR A 210 15.27 -15.85 16.19
C TYR A 210 16.05 -17.13 16.51
#